data_AF-A0A2Z4L6E4-F1
#
_entry.id   AF-A0A2Z4L6E4-F1
#
_cell.length_a   1.000
_cell.length_b   1.000
_cell.length_c   1.000
_cell.angle_alpha   90.00
_cell.angle_beta   90.00
_cell.angle_gamma   90.00
#
_symmetry.space_group_name_H-M   'P 1'
#
loop_
_entity.id
_entity.type
_entity.pdbx_description
1 polymer ?
#
loop_
_entity_poly.entity_id
_entity_poly.type
_entity_poly.pdbx_seq_one_letter_code
_entity_poly.pdbx_strand_id
1 'polypeptide(L)'
;MYEKIFGNYPQVKVINYILINPKRYYTKKQIAVGAKISRVTLDSFITDLIKLDILEKENSKYKLNLNSKIVKILIDAQVNIAELIMTNQIEKSEIVYGEALSDDEFEEFMNSIEYDVNLEEELDKLENNEHITITKEEYEILKNKQQSINSSQNLCTDFIINGCYPVKSNKRMINYG
;
A
#
# COMPACT_ATOMS: atom_id res chain seq x y z
N MET A 1 6.56 0.44 16.13
CA MET A 1 6.58 -0.81 16.94
C MET A 1 7.72 -0.80 17.94
N TYR A 2 8.96 -0.59 17.50
CA TYR A 2 10.14 -0.69 18.37
C TYR A 2 10.17 0.28 19.53
N GLU A 3 9.64 1.49 19.38
CA GLU A 3 9.52 2.44 20.48
C GLU A 3 8.73 1.89 21.68
N LYS A 4 7.73 1.01 21.43
CA LYS A 4 6.95 0.37 22.49
C LYS A 4 7.72 -0.73 23.21
N ILE A 5 8.67 -1.38 22.53
CA ILE A 5 9.38 -2.58 23.03
C ILE A 5 10.73 -2.19 23.65
N PHE A 6 11.51 -1.37 22.96
CA PHE A 6 12.86 -0.97 23.34
C PHE A 6 12.92 0.44 23.96
N GLY A 7 11.77 1.10 24.11
CA GLY A 7 11.64 2.38 24.77
C GLY A 7 11.87 3.60 23.87
N ASN A 8 11.75 4.78 24.49
CA ASN A 8 11.64 6.08 23.84
C ASN A 8 13.01 6.73 23.52
N TYR A 9 13.98 5.95 23.04
CA TYR A 9 15.35 6.43 22.79
C TYR A 9 15.52 7.00 21.36
N PRO A 10 16.31 8.07 21.12
CA PRO A 10 16.43 8.71 19.81
C PRO A 10 16.82 7.75 18.66
N GLN A 11 17.77 6.84 18.89
CA GLN A 11 18.18 5.86 17.89
C GLN A 11 17.04 4.89 17.55
N VAL A 12 16.32 4.41 18.56
CA VAL A 12 15.17 3.50 18.39
C VAL A 12 14.07 4.17 17.57
N LYS A 13 13.77 5.45 17.84
CA LYS A 13 12.80 6.23 17.06
C LYS A 13 13.17 6.34 15.59
N VAL A 14 14.44 6.63 15.31
CA VAL A 14 14.94 6.77 13.94
C VAL A 14 14.85 5.44 13.20
N ILE A 15 15.30 4.35 13.83
CA ILE A 15 15.22 3.00 13.26
C ILE A 15 13.74 2.63 13.01
N ASN A 16 12.88 2.83 14.01
CA ASN A 16 11.45 2.57 13.91
C ASN A 16 10.80 3.35 12.76
N TYR A 17 11.16 4.63 12.57
CA TYR A 17 10.61 5.45 11.50
C TYR A 17 11.06 5.02 10.09
N ILE A 18 12.35 4.72 9.92
CA ILE A 18 12.92 4.38 8.60
C ILE A 18 12.49 2.98 8.16
N LEU A 19 12.33 2.04 9.11
CA LEU A 19 11.87 0.68 8.81
C LEU A 19 10.42 0.61 8.31
N ILE A 20 9.59 1.63 8.54
CA ILE A 20 8.21 1.67 8.01
C ILE A 20 8.20 1.71 6.47
N ASN A 21 9.15 2.40 5.84
CA ASN A 21 9.25 2.45 4.38
C ASN A 21 10.70 2.18 3.93
N PRO A 22 11.13 0.91 3.86
CA PRO A 22 12.54 0.53 3.67
C PRO A 22 13.17 1.03 2.36
N LYS A 23 12.37 1.22 1.31
CA LYS A 23 12.84 1.65 -0.03
C LYS A 23 12.91 3.17 -0.21
N ARG A 24 12.47 3.95 0.78
CA ARG A 24 12.36 5.40 0.66
C ARG A 24 13.70 6.09 0.93
N TYR A 25 13.95 7.16 0.18
CA TYR A 25 15.03 8.09 0.45
C TYR A 25 14.56 9.23 1.36
N TYR A 26 15.37 9.54 2.36
CA TYR A 26 15.08 10.55 3.35
C TYR A 26 16.17 11.61 3.41
N THR A 27 15.77 12.87 3.49
CA THR A 27 16.66 13.94 3.95
C THR A 27 16.80 13.86 5.46
N LYS A 28 17.90 14.41 5.99
CA LYS A 28 18.10 14.52 7.45
C LYS A 28 16.94 15.23 8.17
N LYS A 29 16.35 16.26 7.54
CA LYS A 29 15.17 16.97 8.06
C LYS A 29 13.96 16.03 8.16
N GLN A 30 13.71 15.22 7.14
CA GLN A 30 12.60 14.26 7.15
C GLN A 30 12.77 13.19 8.23
N ILE A 31 13.99 12.67 8.43
CA ILE A 31 14.27 11.71 9.52
C ILE A 31 13.99 12.36 10.88
N ALA A 32 14.53 13.56 11.13
CA ALA A 32 14.36 14.22 12.42
C ALA A 32 12.89 14.52 12.74
N VAL A 33 12.15 15.06 11.77
CA VAL A 33 10.70 15.33 11.92
C VAL A 33 9.91 14.04 12.09
N GLY A 34 10.16 13.04 11.24
CA GLY A 34 9.44 11.77 11.25
C GLY A 34 9.68 10.95 12.51
N ALA A 35 10.91 10.94 13.01
CA ALA A 35 11.29 10.30 14.27
C ALA A 35 11.01 11.17 15.51
N LYS A 36 10.47 12.39 15.35
CA LYS A 36 10.18 13.33 16.45
C LYS A 36 11.39 13.59 17.36
N ILE A 37 12.55 13.87 16.75
CA ILE A 37 13.78 14.27 17.44
C ILE A 37 14.34 15.57 16.87
N SER A 38 15.20 16.23 17.63
CA SER A 38 15.90 17.41 17.11
C SER A 38 16.93 17.00 16.04
N ARG A 39 17.21 17.92 15.10
CA ARG A 39 18.24 17.69 14.08
C ARG A 39 19.64 17.53 14.68
N VAL A 40 19.95 18.29 15.73
CA VAL A 40 21.22 18.21 16.47
C VAL A 40 21.39 16.84 17.12
N THR A 41 20.31 16.30 17.69
CA THR A 41 20.31 14.94 18.25
C THR A 41 20.53 13.89 17.17
N LEU A 42 19.91 14.04 15.99
CA LEU A 42 20.18 13.13 14.88
C LEU A 42 21.63 13.22 14.40
N ASP A 43 22.20 14.43 14.35
CA ASP A 43 23.57 14.67 13.94
C ASP A 43 24.59 13.94 14.82
N SER A 44 24.29 13.76 16.12
CA SER A 44 25.23 13.13 17.05
C SER A 44 25.42 11.62 16.83
N PHE A 45 24.47 10.92 16.19
CA PHE A 45 24.55 9.45 16.02
C PHE A 45 24.26 8.93 14.61
N ILE A 46 23.83 9.77 13.65
CA ILE A 46 23.52 9.28 12.28
C ILE A 46 24.73 8.64 11.59
N THR A 47 25.94 9.12 11.90
CA THR A 47 27.18 8.55 11.39
C THR A 47 27.41 7.13 11.94
N ASP A 48 27.00 6.86 13.17
CA ASP A 48 27.15 5.52 13.76
C ASP A 48 26.15 4.53 13.14
N LEU A 49 24.95 4.99 12.77
CA LEU A 49 24.02 4.17 11.99
C LEU A 49 24.57 3.80 10.60
N ILE A 50 25.39 4.67 10.00
CA ILE A 50 26.09 4.35 8.74
C ILE A 50 27.22 3.35 9.00
N LYS A 51 28.02 3.54 10.06
CA LYS A 51 29.10 2.61 10.42
C LYS A 51 28.58 1.20 10.75
N LEU A 52 27.39 1.10 11.31
CA LEU A 52 26.71 -0.17 11.61
C LEU A 52 26.05 -0.79 10.37
N ASP A 53 26.26 -0.24 9.17
CA ASP A 53 25.60 -0.65 7.93
C ASP A 53 24.07 -0.66 8.05
N ILE A 54 23.47 0.18 8.89
CA ILE A 54 22.00 0.29 8.98
C ILE A 54 21.49 1.26 7.91
N LEU A 55 22.21 2.37 7.72
CA LEU A 55 21.88 3.40 6.73
C LEU A 55 22.98 3.55 5.69
N GLU A 56 22.55 3.77 4.45
CA GLU A 56 23.42 4.23 3.37
C GLU A 56 23.16 5.70 3.10
N LYS A 57 24.22 6.45 2.84
CA LYS A 57 24.15 7.84 2.43
C LYS A 57 24.44 7.95 0.94
N GLU A 58 23.49 8.53 0.22
CA GLU A 58 23.61 8.83 -1.21
C GLU A 58 23.44 10.34 -1.40
N ASN A 59 24.53 11.03 -1.71
CA ASN A 59 24.61 12.50 -1.76
C ASN A 59 24.16 13.15 -0.44
N SER A 60 22.98 13.79 -0.45
CA SER A 60 22.36 14.48 0.69
C SER A 60 21.20 13.70 1.32
N LYS A 61 20.92 12.49 0.82
CA LYS A 61 19.83 11.63 1.29
C LYS A 61 20.37 10.36 1.94
N TYR A 62 19.52 9.77 2.77
CA TYR A 62 19.79 8.55 3.52
C TYR A 62 18.72 7.53 3.14
N LYS A 63 19.11 6.27 2.99
CA LYS A 63 18.21 5.14 2.79
C LYS A 63 18.61 4.01 3.72
N LEU A 64 17.69 3.08 3.94
CA LEU A 64 17.99 1.86 4.68
C LEU A 64 18.88 0.94 3.83
N ASN A 65 19.90 0.35 4.44
CA ASN A 65 20.75 -0.63 3.77
C ASN A 65 20.06 -2.02 3.74
N LEU A 66 19.34 -2.33 2.67
CA LEU A 66 18.66 -3.62 2.53
C LEU A 66 19.61 -4.82 2.38
N ASN A 67 20.88 -4.57 2.07
CA ASN A 67 21.90 -5.62 1.95
C ASN A 67 22.49 -6.01 3.32
N SER A 68 22.35 -5.14 4.32
CA SER A 68 22.87 -5.35 5.68
C SER A 68 22.18 -6.50 6.40
N LYS A 69 22.99 -7.34 7.05
CA LYS A 69 22.49 -8.45 7.89
C LYS A 69 21.66 -7.93 9.06
N ILE A 70 22.07 -6.83 9.67
CA ILE A 70 21.36 -6.22 10.81
C ILE A 70 19.97 -5.76 10.37
N VAL A 71 19.90 -5.09 9.23
CA VAL A 71 18.63 -4.60 8.68
C VAL A 71 17.68 -5.75 8.36
N LYS A 72 18.17 -6.83 7.75
CA LYS A 72 17.36 -8.02 7.46
C LYS A 72 16.77 -8.61 8.75
N ILE A 73 17.60 -8.81 9.77
CA ILE A 73 17.15 -9.31 11.08
C ILE A 73 16.10 -8.38 11.70
N LEU A 74 16.27 -7.07 11.60
CA LEU A 74 15.27 -6.12 12.09
C LEU A 74 13.94 -6.29 11.34
N ILE A 75 13.97 -6.33 10.00
CA ILE A 75 12.75 -6.52 9.20
C ILE A 75 12.06 -7.84 9.57
N ASP A 76 12.81 -8.93 9.65
CA ASP A 76 12.28 -10.25 10.02
C ASP A 76 11.68 -10.24 11.43
N ALA A 77 12.35 -9.60 12.39
CA ALA A 77 11.83 -9.41 13.73
C ALA A 77 10.53 -8.59 13.72
N GLN A 78 10.40 -7.59 12.84
CA GLN A 78 9.18 -6.81 12.71
C GLN A 78 8.00 -7.65 12.21
N VAL A 79 8.24 -8.55 11.25
CA VAL A 79 7.23 -9.49 10.75
C VAL A 79 6.83 -10.48 11.85
N ASN A 80 7.80 -11.14 12.47
CA ASN A 80 7.54 -12.15 13.50
C ASN A 80 6.79 -11.57 14.71
N ILE A 81 7.16 -10.36 15.16
CA ILE A 81 6.45 -9.71 16.27
C ILE A 81 5.03 -9.34 15.85
N ALA A 82 4.81 -8.88 14.62
CA ALA A 82 3.47 -8.58 14.13
C ALA A 82 2.59 -9.84 14.09
N GLU A 83 3.10 -10.96 13.59
CA GLU A 83 2.41 -12.27 13.58
C GLU A 83 2.05 -12.73 15.00
N LEU A 84 3.00 -12.63 15.93
CA LEU A 84 2.76 -12.96 17.34
C LEU A 84 1.70 -12.06 17.98
N ILE A 85 1.67 -10.77 17.64
CA ILE A 85 0.62 -9.86 18.15
C ILE A 85 -0.74 -10.23 17.57
N MET A 86 -0.82 -10.55 16.27
CA MET A 86 -2.07 -10.94 15.61
C MET A 86 -2.64 -12.24 16.18
N THR A 87 -1.81 -13.27 16.32
CA THR A 87 -2.22 -14.56 16.91
C THR A 87 -2.72 -14.40 18.34
N ASN A 88 -1.99 -13.67 19.19
CA ASN A 88 -2.43 -13.37 20.55
C ASN A 88 -3.75 -12.56 20.60
N GLN A 89 -4.00 -11.69 19.61
CA GLN A 89 -5.26 -10.96 19.53
C GLN A 89 -6.42 -11.88 19.14
N ILE A 90 -6.21 -12.81 18.21
CA ILE A 90 -7.21 -13.81 17.79
C ILE A 90 -7.52 -14.77 18.95
N GLU A 91 -6.51 -15.22 19.70
CA GLU A 91 -6.69 -16.10 20.85
C GLU A 91 -7.40 -15.40 22.03
N LYS A 92 -7.20 -14.08 22.19
CA LYS A 92 -7.84 -13.28 23.25
C LYS A 92 -9.19 -12.73 22.86
N SER A 93 -9.47 -12.56 21.56
CA SER A 93 -10.83 -12.39 21.11
C SER A 93 -11.51 -13.74 21.25
N GLU A 94 -12.15 -13.97 22.39
CA GLU A 94 -13.28 -14.90 22.43
C GLU A 94 -14.14 -14.55 21.22
N ILE A 95 -14.34 -15.53 20.33
CA ILE A 95 -15.26 -15.40 19.22
C ILE A 95 -16.62 -15.18 19.88
N VAL A 96 -17.02 -13.91 20.02
CA VAL A 96 -18.38 -13.56 20.37
C VAL A 96 -19.19 -13.90 19.13
N TYR A 97 -19.62 -15.15 19.04
CA TYR A 97 -20.78 -15.47 18.22
C TYR A 97 -21.90 -14.59 18.77
N GLY A 98 -22.25 -13.53 18.04
CA GLY A 98 -23.50 -12.84 18.32
C GLY A 98 -24.61 -13.89 18.28
N GLU A 99 -25.51 -13.86 19.26
CA GLU A 99 -26.71 -14.68 19.19
C GLU A 99 -27.42 -14.37 17.87
N ALA A 100 -27.89 -15.40 17.17
CA ALA A 100 -28.71 -15.19 16.00
C ALA A 100 -29.95 -14.42 16.46
N LEU A 101 -30.19 -13.24 15.89
CA LEU A 101 -31.41 -12.49 16.14
C LEU A 101 -32.59 -13.41 15.82
N SER A 102 -33.56 -13.44 16.72
CA SER A 102 -34.87 -13.99 16.38
C SER A 102 -35.51 -13.16 15.26
N ASP A 103 -36.45 -13.76 14.52
CA ASP A 103 -37.15 -13.08 13.43
C ASP A 103 -37.79 -11.76 13.91
N ASP A 104 -38.31 -11.74 15.15
CA ASP A 104 -38.94 -10.56 15.76
C ASP A 104 -37.94 -9.42 16.02
N GLU A 105 -36.75 -9.73 16.52
CA GLU A 105 -35.69 -8.73 16.79
C GLU A 105 -35.05 -8.21 15.50
N PHE A 106 -34.97 -9.06 14.47
CA PHE A 106 -34.54 -8.65 13.14
C PHE A 106 -35.55 -7.67 12.51
N GLU A 107 -36.84 -7.92 12.67
CA GLU A 107 -37.90 -7.04 12.18
C GLU A 107 -37.91 -5.70 12.92
N GLU A 108 -37.70 -5.68 14.24
CA GLU A 108 -37.54 -4.44 15.01
C GLU A 108 -36.30 -3.64 14.57
N PHE A 109 -35.18 -4.30 14.29
CA PHE A 109 -33.99 -3.66 13.72
C PHE A 109 -34.27 -3.04 12.35
N MET A 110 -34.92 -3.78 11.43
CA MET A 110 -35.27 -3.29 10.09
C MET A 110 -36.23 -2.10 10.15
N ASN A 111 -37.18 -2.13 11.08
CA ASN A 111 -38.14 -1.03 11.30
C ASN A 111 -37.50 0.20 11.98
N SER A 112 -36.38 0.03 12.69
CA SER A 112 -35.63 1.15 13.28
C SER A 112 -34.83 1.96 12.25
N ILE A 113 -34.59 1.39 11.07
CA ILE A 113 -33.95 2.09 9.97
C ILE A 113 -35.06 2.81 9.19
N GLU A 114 -35.20 4.11 9.43
CA GLU A 114 -36.10 4.98 8.68
C GLU A 114 -35.56 5.15 7.24
N TYR A 115 -35.88 4.18 6.38
CA TYR A 115 -35.60 4.23 4.95
C TYR A 115 -36.70 5.07 4.29
N ASP A 116 -36.54 6.39 4.28
CA ASP A 116 -37.32 7.29 3.41
C ASP A 116 -36.84 7.12 1.95
N VAL A 117 -37.17 5.97 1.35
CA VAL A 117 -37.03 5.78 -0.10
C VAL A 117 -38.25 6.38 -0.76
N ASN A 118 -38.10 7.55 -1.36
CA ASN A 118 -39.14 8.15 -2.17
C ASN A 118 -39.28 7.34 -3.47
N LEU A 119 -40.16 6.33 -3.45
CA LEU A 119 -40.36 5.37 -4.54
C LEU A 119 -40.59 6.05 -5.90
N GLU A 120 -41.23 7.21 -5.90
CA GLU A 120 -41.50 8.01 -7.09
C GLU A 120 -40.21 8.54 -7.74
N GLU A 121 -39.23 8.98 -6.94
CA GLU A 121 -37.93 9.48 -7.42
C GLU A 121 -37.01 8.35 -7.91
N GLU A 122 -37.11 7.15 -7.33
CA GLU A 122 -36.38 5.97 -7.80
C GLU A 122 -36.99 5.36 -9.08
N LEU A 123 -38.32 5.42 -9.23
CA LEU A 123 -38.99 5.02 -10.46
C LEU A 123 -38.64 5.93 -11.65
N ASP A 124 -38.58 7.25 -11.44
CA ASP A 124 -38.13 8.21 -12.45
C ASP A 124 -36.69 7.94 -12.91
N LYS A 125 -35.80 7.49 -12.01
CA LYS A 125 -34.42 7.10 -12.36
C LYS A 125 -34.36 5.80 -13.17
N LEU A 126 -35.27 4.87 -12.95
CA LEU A 126 -35.34 3.62 -13.72
C LEU A 126 -35.98 3.83 -15.10
N GLU A 127 -36.97 4.71 -15.20
CA GLU A 127 -37.66 5.00 -16.46
C GLU A 127 -36.80 5.84 -17.42
N ASN A 128 -35.96 6.74 -16.89
CA ASN A 128 -35.04 7.55 -17.70
C ASN A 128 -33.73 6.85 -18.09
N ASN A 129 -33.37 5.74 -17.45
CA ASN A 129 -32.23 4.91 -17.86
C ASN A 129 -32.73 3.83 -18.84
N GLU A 130 -33.01 4.27 -20.07
CA GLU A 130 -33.43 3.42 -21.17
C GLU A 130 -32.55 2.15 -21.30
N HIS A 131 -33.24 1.01 -21.26
CA HIS A 131 -32.85 -0.34 -21.60
C HIS A 131 -31.53 -0.54 -22.39
N ILE A 132 -30.59 -1.31 -21.82
CA ILE A 132 -29.72 -2.15 -22.63
C ILE A 132 -30.41 -3.50 -22.83
N THR A 133 -31.28 -3.61 -23.83
CA THR A 133 -31.76 -4.91 -24.30
C THR A 133 -30.70 -5.53 -25.21
N ILE A 134 -29.76 -6.28 -24.61
CA ILE A 134 -28.83 -7.10 -25.37
C ILE A 134 -29.62 -8.27 -25.96
N THR A 135 -29.61 -8.43 -27.27
CA THR A 135 -30.20 -9.61 -27.90
C THR A 135 -29.41 -10.87 -27.54
N LYS A 136 -30.04 -12.05 -27.51
CA LYS A 136 -29.35 -13.32 -27.16
C LYS A 136 -28.11 -13.58 -28.03
N GLU A 137 -28.11 -13.10 -29.27
CA GLU A 137 -26.99 -13.24 -30.20
C GLU A 137 -25.79 -12.36 -29.78
N GLU A 138 -26.02 -11.13 -29.32
CA GLU A 138 -24.98 -10.22 -28.84
C GLU A 138 -24.35 -10.69 -27.52
N TYR A 139 -25.14 -11.33 -26.65
CA TYR A 139 -24.61 -11.92 -25.41
C TYR A 139 -23.61 -13.05 -25.69
N GLU A 140 -23.92 -13.95 -26.63
CA GLU A 140 -23.02 -15.06 -26.99
C GLU A 140 -21.74 -14.55 -27.68
N ILE A 141 -21.82 -13.46 -28.47
CA ILE A 141 -20.63 -12.82 -29.04
C ILE A 141 -19.71 -12.27 -27.95
N LEU A 142 -20.25 -11.61 -26.93
CA LEU A 142 -19.47 -11.04 -25.82
C LEU A 142 -18.84 -12.14 -24.93
N LYS A 143 -19.60 -13.20 -24.67
CA LYS A 143 -19.13 -14.36 -23.89
C LYS A 143 -17.96 -15.09 -24.58
N ASN A 144 -18.05 -15.28 -25.89
CA ASN A 144 -16.97 -15.91 -26.67
C ASN A 144 -15.74 -15.00 -26.78
N LYS A 145 -15.92 -13.68 -26.80
CA LYS A 145 -14.82 -12.70 -26.80
C LYS A 145 -14.03 -12.68 -25.49
N GLN A 146 -14.66 -12.97 -24.35
CA GLN A 146 -13.96 -13.13 -23.07
C GLN A 146 -13.17 -14.44 -22.99
N GLN A 147 -13.64 -15.52 -23.62
CA GLN A 147 -12.91 -16.78 -23.68
C GLN A 147 -11.68 -16.73 -24.58
N SER A 148 -11.69 -15.94 -25.66
CA SER A 148 -10.52 -15.76 -26.54
C SER A 148 -9.42 -14.85 -25.97
N ILE A 149 -9.74 -14.03 -24.97
CA ILE A 149 -8.74 -13.21 -24.24
C ILE A 149 -7.97 -14.08 -23.21
N ASN A 150 -8.62 -15.12 -22.68
CA ASN A 150 -8.05 -15.99 -21.64
C ASN A 150 -7.41 -17.29 -22.18
N SER A 151 -7.44 -17.53 -23.50
CA SER A 151 -6.63 -18.58 -24.13
C SER A 151 -5.22 -18.03 -24.43
N SER A 152 -4.28 -18.38 -23.56
CA SER A 152 -2.87 -18.00 -23.60
C SER A 152 -2.11 -18.64 -24.77
N GLN A 153 -2.43 -18.27 -26.01
CA GLN A 153 -1.73 -18.77 -27.21
C GLN A 153 -1.33 -17.72 -28.25
N ASN A 154 -1.53 -16.42 -28.02
CA ASN A 154 -0.94 -15.38 -28.88
C ASN A 154 -0.41 -14.19 -28.06
N LEU A 155 0.68 -14.42 -27.31
CA LEU A 155 1.55 -13.33 -26.88
C LEU A 155 2.32 -12.85 -28.11
N CYS A 156 1.87 -11.76 -28.73
CA CYS A 156 2.63 -11.04 -29.74
C CYS A 156 3.95 -10.57 -29.10
N THR A 157 5.08 -11.11 -29.58
CA THR A 157 6.42 -10.84 -29.04
C THR A 157 7.08 -9.57 -29.58
N ASP A 158 6.35 -8.70 -30.28
CA ASP A 158 6.93 -7.51 -30.91
C ASP A 158 6.31 -6.22 -30.34
N PHE A 159 6.78 -5.81 -29.16
CA PHE A 159 6.53 -4.45 -28.67
C PHE A 159 7.62 -3.52 -29.18
N ILE A 160 7.29 -2.70 -30.18
CA ILE A 160 8.12 -1.56 -30.58
C ILE A 160 7.84 -0.42 -29.59
N ILE A 161 8.81 -0.12 -28.73
CA ILE A 161 8.77 1.07 -27.87
C ILE A 161 9.11 2.28 -28.74
N ASN A 162 8.09 3.00 -29.21
CA ASN A 162 8.30 4.32 -29.82
C ASN A 162 8.62 5.33 -28.72
N GLY A 163 9.91 5.66 -28.57
CA GLY A 163 10.37 6.70 -27.67
C GLY A 163 9.99 8.09 -28.19
N CYS A 164 9.13 8.80 -27.45
CA CYS A 164 8.89 10.22 -27.67
C CYS A 164 10.01 11.04 -27.01
N TYR A 165 10.94 11.57 -27.81
CA TYR A 165 11.91 12.58 -27.36
C TYR A 165 11.43 14.00 -27.73
N PRO A 166 11.65 15.00 -26.85
CA PRO A 166 11.27 16.37 -27.14
C PRO A 166 12.09 16.91 -28.32
N VAL A 167 11.36 17.40 -29.32
CA VAL A 167 11.90 17.99 -30.54
C VAL A 167 12.46 19.39 -30.22
N LYS A 168 13.79 19.51 -30.34
CA LYS A 168 14.65 20.73 -30.39
C LYS A 168 15.08 21.37 -29.05
N SER A 169 16.37 21.23 -28.72
CA SER A 169 17.35 22.29 -29.00
C SER A 169 18.81 21.81 -28.83
N ASN A 170 19.61 22.11 -29.87
CA ASN A 170 21.07 22.14 -29.95
C ASN A 170 21.92 20.88 -29.68
N LYS A 171 22.25 20.22 -30.80
CA LYS A 171 23.41 19.34 -31.01
C LYS A 171 24.71 19.95 -30.44
N ARG A 172 25.29 19.28 -29.45
CA ARG A 172 26.73 19.02 -29.39
C ARG A 172 26.92 17.54 -29.11
N MET A 173 27.30 16.79 -30.16
CA MET A 173 27.73 15.40 -30.03
C MET A 173 29.03 15.37 -29.24
N ILE A 174 29.05 14.64 -28.12
CA ILE A 174 30.28 14.28 -27.42
C ILE A 174 30.62 12.87 -27.89
N ASN A 175 31.74 12.75 -28.59
CA ASN A 175 32.30 11.49 -29.06
C ASN A 175 33.09 10.87 -27.91
N TYR A 176 32.78 9.63 -27.51
CA TYR A 176 33.67 8.85 -26.66
C TYR A 176 34.53 7.97 -27.57
N GLY A 177 35.77 8.41 -27.77
CA GLY A 177 36.86 7.51 -28.15
C GLY A 177 37.44 6.83 -26.91
#